data_AF-A0A5E7F8V6-F1
#
_entry.id   AF-A0A5E7F8V6-F1
#
_cell.length_a   1.000
_cell.length_b   1.000
_cell.length_c   1.000
_cell.angle_alpha   90.00
_cell.angle_beta   90.00
_cell.angle_gamma   90.00
#
_symmetry.space_group_name_H-M   'P 1'
#
loop_
_entity.id
_entity.type
_entity.pdbx_description
1 polymer ?
#
loop_
_entity_poly.entity_id
_entity_poly.type
_entity_poly.pdbx_seq_one_letter_code
_entity_poly.pdbx_strand_id
1 'polypeptide(L)'
;MSKSTTAVSEKIEFAVDDVYCISLRDRADRRELFRQSVQSLIKNPVTFHVVEKHPDPVRGCYESHQELARLALERGLARVLIFEDDVAPYELKAAPVRWINRFMLTRRFQALHLGYSMGRTWLTWFPFIARGRVVALHAYILSREGCQVLVDTPYSGMPVDVMFKKRIKQHCVFPMLFRQYGAARTGSDIETEVKNEDEWWRRNWDKHRASPVKNFWRTMLRLNF
;
A
#
# COMPACT_ATOMS: atom_id res chain seq x y z
N MET A 1 6.28 32.46 -30.70
CA MET A 1 5.67 32.29 -29.36
C MET A 1 4.99 30.93 -29.31
N SER A 2 5.67 29.90 -28.80
CA SER A 2 5.08 28.56 -28.60
C SER A 2 4.55 28.47 -27.18
N LYS A 3 3.23 28.44 -27.00
CA LYS A 3 2.61 28.10 -25.72
C LYS A 3 2.71 26.59 -25.53
N SER A 4 3.75 26.15 -24.82
CA SER A 4 3.80 24.81 -24.24
C SER A 4 2.64 24.69 -23.24
N THR A 5 1.57 24.03 -23.67
CA THR A 5 0.44 23.73 -22.80
C THR A 5 0.87 22.54 -21.96
N THR A 6 1.37 22.82 -20.75
CA THR A 6 1.57 21.80 -19.72
C THR A 6 0.20 21.22 -19.40
N ALA A 7 -0.08 20.04 -19.92
CA ALA A 7 -1.24 19.27 -19.50
C ALA A 7 -1.10 19.02 -18.00
N VAL A 8 -1.86 19.75 -17.19
CA VAL A 8 -1.99 19.46 -15.76
C VAL A 8 -2.68 18.10 -15.70
N SER A 9 -1.91 17.05 -15.45
CA SER A 9 -2.47 15.72 -15.19
C SER A 9 -3.47 15.86 -14.05
N GLU A 10 -4.73 15.49 -14.29
CA GLU A 10 -5.75 15.52 -13.25
C GLU A 10 -5.29 14.65 -12.08
N LYS A 11 -5.22 15.24 -10.88
CA LYS A 11 -4.92 14.50 -9.67
C LYS A 11 -6.00 13.45 -9.41
N ILE A 12 -5.59 12.28 -8.95
CA ILE A 12 -6.51 11.21 -8.58
C ILE A 12 -6.99 11.38 -7.13
N GLU A 13 -8.12 10.78 -6.79
CA GLU A 13 -8.68 10.84 -5.44
C GLU A 13 -9.17 9.46 -5.02
N PHE A 14 -8.77 9.02 -3.84
CA PHE A 14 -9.23 7.78 -3.23
C PHE A 14 -10.41 8.05 -2.29
N ALA A 15 -11.42 7.18 -2.34
CA ALA A 15 -12.61 7.26 -1.46
C ALA A 15 -12.30 6.69 -0.06
N VAL A 16 -11.37 7.36 0.63
CA VAL A 16 -10.93 7.08 2.00
C VAL A 16 -11.18 8.31 2.86
N ASP A 17 -11.30 8.11 4.17
CA ASP A 17 -11.65 9.20 5.08
C ASP A 17 -10.40 10.04 5.41
N ASP A 18 -9.27 9.37 5.69
CA ASP A 18 -7.97 10.00 5.91
C ASP A 18 -6.85 9.27 5.15
N VAL A 19 -5.75 10.01 4.92
CA VAL A 19 -4.51 9.48 4.36
C VAL A 19 -3.33 9.80 5.26
N TYR A 20 -2.54 8.77 5.57
CA TYR A 20 -1.35 8.85 6.41
C TYR A 20 -0.12 8.37 5.67
N CYS A 21 1.04 8.94 6.01
CA CYS A 21 2.35 8.46 5.56
C CYS A 21 3.27 8.29 6.77
N ILE A 22 3.69 7.06 7.04
CA ILE A 22 4.64 6.74 8.12
C ILE A 22 6.02 7.17 7.68
N SER A 23 6.73 7.89 8.55
CA SER A 23 8.10 8.34 8.31
C SER A 23 8.86 8.46 9.62
N LEU A 24 10.15 8.12 9.63
CA LEU A 24 11.00 8.36 10.80
C LEU A 24 11.30 9.86 10.93
N ARG A 25 11.40 10.38 12.17
CA ARG A 25 11.72 11.80 12.46
C ARG A 25 12.86 12.33 11.60
N ASP A 26 13.96 11.59 11.55
CA ASP A 26 15.19 12.01 10.89
C ASP A 26 15.14 11.90 9.36
N ARG A 27 14.09 11.31 8.78
CA ARG A 27 13.93 11.11 7.32
C ARG A 27 13.15 12.22 6.63
N ALA A 28 13.55 13.47 6.88
CA ALA A 28 12.95 14.64 6.21
C ALA A 28 13.14 14.62 4.69
N ASP A 29 14.24 14.01 4.23
CA ASP A 29 14.55 13.73 2.81
C ASP A 29 13.44 12.92 2.14
N ARG A 30 13.00 11.82 2.77
CA ARG A 30 11.96 10.93 2.24
C ARG A 30 10.59 11.60 2.22
N ARG A 31 10.25 12.36 3.26
CA ARG A 31 9.00 13.14 3.29
C ARG A 31 8.95 14.14 2.14
N GLU A 32 10.05 14.81 1.83
CA GLU A 32 10.10 15.74 0.72
C GLU A 32 9.97 15.03 -0.63
N LEU A 33 10.67 13.91 -0.81
CA LEU A 33 10.51 13.08 -2.01
C LEU A 33 9.06 12.62 -2.18
N PHE A 34 8.40 12.16 -1.11
CA PHE A 34 6.99 11.77 -1.14
C PHE A 34 6.08 12.93 -1.56
N ARG A 35 6.33 14.15 -1.05
CA ARG A 35 5.54 15.33 -1.43
C ARG A 35 5.64 15.63 -2.92
N GLN A 36 6.85 15.54 -3.46
CA GLN A 36 7.11 15.82 -4.86
C GLN A 36 6.57 14.71 -5.78
N SER A 37 6.59 13.45 -5.35
CA SER A 37 6.25 12.31 -6.20
C SER A 37 4.83 11.79 -6.04
N VAL A 38 4.32 11.60 -4.82
CA VAL A 38 3.00 10.99 -4.56
C VAL A 38 1.95 12.03 -4.21
N GLN A 39 2.24 12.93 -3.26
CA GLN A 39 1.27 13.96 -2.85
C GLN A 39 0.90 14.89 -4.03
N SER A 40 1.82 15.12 -4.96
CA SER A 40 1.57 15.90 -6.16
C SER A 40 0.55 15.26 -7.11
N LEU A 41 0.38 13.93 -7.05
CA LEU A 41 -0.50 13.16 -7.93
C LEU A 41 -1.89 12.89 -7.33
N ILE A 42 -2.06 13.03 -6.02
CA ILE A 42 -3.32 12.74 -5.33
C ILE A 42 -3.97 14.01 -4.74
N LYS A 43 -5.29 14.05 -4.73
CA LYS A 43 -6.08 15.14 -4.12
C LYS A 43 -6.19 15.02 -2.62
N ASN A 44 -6.16 13.79 -2.10
CA ASN A 44 -6.30 13.54 -0.66
C ASN A 44 -5.15 14.23 0.11
N PRO A 45 -5.44 14.99 1.17
CA PRO A 45 -4.41 15.53 2.04
C PRO A 45 -3.72 14.39 2.78
N VAL A 46 -2.38 14.37 2.80
CA VAL A 46 -1.61 13.36 3.53
C VAL A 46 -1.08 13.95 4.83
N THR A 47 -1.36 13.27 5.94
CA THR A 47 -0.77 13.56 7.24
C THR A 47 0.44 12.66 7.48
N PHE A 48 1.60 13.25 7.77
CA PHE A 48 2.77 12.46 8.13
C PHE A 48 2.67 11.98 9.58
N HIS A 49 2.67 10.66 9.77
CA HIS A 49 2.84 10.00 11.07
C HIS A 49 4.33 9.87 11.34
N VAL A 50 4.88 10.89 11.99
CA VAL A 50 6.32 10.99 12.26
C VAL A 50 6.64 10.26 13.55
N VAL A 51 7.46 9.22 13.47
CA VAL A 51 7.82 8.35 14.61
C VAL A 51 9.30 8.40 14.93
N GLU A 52 9.66 8.14 16.19
CA GLU A 52 11.06 7.92 16.57
C GLU A 52 11.58 6.59 16.04
N LYS A 53 12.89 6.53 15.80
CA LYS A 53 13.54 5.26 15.51
C LYS A 53 13.50 4.36 16.75
N HIS A 54 12.91 3.18 16.60
CA HIS A 54 12.85 2.16 17.65
C HIS A 54 14.15 1.31 17.65
N PRO A 55 14.71 0.89 18.81
CA PRO A 55 15.90 0.03 18.86
C PRO A 55 15.72 -1.31 18.16
N ASP A 56 14.50 -1.87 18.23
CA ASP A 56 14.05 -2.99 17.41
C ASP A 56 13.25 -2.43 16.20
N PRO A 57 13.83 -2.37 14.99
CA PRO A 57 13.17 -1.77 13.84
C PRO A 57 11.94 -2.57 13.37
N VAL A 58 11.91 -3.89 13.59
CA VAL A 58 10.76 -4.74 13.23
C VAL A 58 9.57 -4.39 14.12
N ARG A 59 9.82 -4.25 15.42
CA ARG A 59 8.81 -3.82 16.38
C ARG A 59 8.34 -2.40 16.10
N GLY A 60 9.26 -1.46 15.87
CA GLY A 60 8.92 -0.06 15.58
C GLY A 60 8.05 0.09 14.33
N CYS A 61 8.38 -0.64 13.26
CA CYS A 61 7.52 -0.73 12.07
C CYS A 61 6.13 -1.25 12.43
N TYR A 62 6.04 -2.39 13.12
CA TYR A 62 4.77 -2.98 13.52
C TYR A 62 3.88 -2.03 14.34
N GLU A 63 4.45 -1.42 15.38
CA GLU A 63 3.75 -0.52 16.28
C GLU A 63 3.28 0.75 15.55
N SER A 64 4.07 1.30 14.62
CA SER A 64 3.68 2.47 13.81
C SER A 64 2.40 2.21 12.99
N HIS A 65 2.27 1.02 12.40
CA HIS A 65 1.05 0.64 11.69
C HIS A 65 -0.13 0.40 12.64
N GLN A 66 0.12 -0.18 13.83
CA GLN A 66 -0.91 -0.37 14.85
C GLN A 66 -1.44 0.96 15.42
N GLU A 67 -0.57 1.94 15.63
CA GLU A 67 -0.94 3.27 16.10
C GLU A 67 -1.92 3.94 15.14
N LEU A 68 -1.64 3.91 13.83
CA LEU A 68 -2.56 4.45 12.82
C LEU A 68 -3.89 3.69 12.76
N ALA A 69 -3.87 2.37 12.92
CA ALA A 69 -5.11 1.60 13.00
C ALA A 69 -5.93 1.95 14.25
N ARG A 70 -5.28 2.12 15.41
CA ARG A 70 -5.93 2.56 16.66
C ARG A 70 -6.53 3.96 16.49
N LEU A 71 -5.75 4.90 15.97
CA LEU A 71 -6.19 6.27 15.68
C LEU A 71 -7.42 6.28 14.76
N ALA A 72 -7.42 5.46 13.71
CA ALA A 72 -8.55 5.34 12.79
C ALA A 72 -9.82 4.84 13.50
N LEU A 73 -9.68 3.85 14.40
CA LEU A 73 -10.81 3.33 15.18
C LEU A 73 -11.37 4.37 16.15
N GLU A 74 -10.49 5.06 16.88
CA GLU A 74 -10.80 6.13 17.83
C GLU A 74 -11.53 7.29 17.16
N ARG A 75 -11.11 7.67 15.95
CA ARG A 75 -11.74 8.72 15.15
C ARG A 75 -13.00 8.27 14.40
N GLY A 76 -13.41 7.01 14.52
CA GLY A 76 -14.59 6.49 13.83
C GLY A 76 -14.42 6.37 12.31
N LEU A 77 -13.19 6.36 11.79
CA LEU A 77 -12.93 6.29 10.36
C LEU A 77 -13.33 4.91 9.81
N ALA A 78 -13.93 4.90 8.63
CA ALA A 78 -14.34 3.70 7.93
C ALA A 78 -13.20 3.10 7.10
N ARG A 79 -12.36 3.95 6.50
CA ARG A 79 -11.27 3.59 5.58
C ARG A 79 -10.11 4.56 5.71
N VAL A 80 -8.90 4.04 5.90
CA VAL A 80 -7.66 4.84 5.92
C VAL A 80 -6.68 4.33 4.89
N LEU A 81 -6.08 5.24 4.12
CA LEU A 81 -4.95 4.94 3.23
C LEU A 81 -3.66 5.21 3.97
N ILE A 82 -2.77 4.23 3.98
CA ILE A 82 -1.49 4.29 4.67
C ILE A 82 -0.38 4.07 3.64
N PHE A 83 0.59 4.98 3.64
CA PHE A 83 1.84 4.88 2.92
C PHE A 83 3.03 4.73 3.87
N GLU A 84 4.11 4.16 3.37
CA GLU A 84 5.46 4.40 3.89
C GLU A 84 6.15 5.46 3.03
N ASP A 85 7.09 6.21 3.59
CA ASP A 85 7.76 7.34 2.94
C ASP A 85 8.80 6.93 1.88
N ASP A 86 8.96 5.65 1.55
CA ASP A 86 9.71 5.14 0.39
C ASP A 86 8.80 4.76 -0.78
N VAL A 87 7.50 5.02 -0.70
CA VAL A 87 6.60 4.70 -1.81
C VAL A 87 6.96 5.49 -3.07
N ALA A 88 6.96 4.80 -4.20
CA ALA A 88 7.14 5.39 -5.53
C ALA A 88 5.92 5.05 -6.41
N PRO A 89 5.32 6.04 -7.09
CA PRO A 89 4.17 5.79 -7.96
C PRO A 89 4.59 5.13 -9.27
N TYR A 90 3.74 4.24 -9.77
CA TYR A 90 3.68 3.96 -11.21
C TYR A 90 2.87 5.07 -11.92
N GLU A 91 2.63 4.94 -13.21
CA GLU A 91 1.69 5.82 -13.92
C GLU A 91 0.27 5.61 -13.35
N LEU A 92 -0.26 6.67 -12.71
CA LEU A 92 -1.59 6.63 -12.11
C LEU A 92 -2.65 7.07 -13.12
N LYS A 93 -3.69 6.22 -13.28
CA LYS A 93 -4.80 6.48 -14.21
C LYS A 93 -6.10 6.62 -13.44
N ALA A 94 -6.92 7.59 -13.81
CA ALA A 94 -8.20 7.85 -13.15
C ALA A 94 -9.19 6.67 -13.26
N ALA A 95 -9.19 5.94 -14.39
CA ALA A 95 -10.14 4.85 -14.60
C ALA A 95 -9.98 3.66 -13.61
N PRO A 96 -8.77 3.09 -13.39
CA PRO A 96 -8.55 2.14 -12.31
C PRO A 96 -8.96 2.65 -10.93
N VAL A 97 -8.62 3.91 -10.60
CA VAL A 97 -8.94 4.50 -9.29
C VAL A 97 -10.45 4.61 -9.06
N ARG A 98 -11.24 4.95 -10.08
CA ARG A 98 -12.72 4.94 -9.98
C ARG A 98 -13.27 3.56 -9.62
N TRP A 99 -12.73 2.50 -10.21
CA TRP A 99 -13.13 1.12 -9.87
C TRP A 99 -12.69 0.73 -8.46
N ILE A 100 -11.48 1.11 -8.06
CA ILE A 100 -10.98 0.90 -6.69
C ILE A 100 -11.90 1.59 -5.67
N ASN A 101 -12.29 2.84 -5.92
CA ASN A 101 -13.24 3.57 -5.07
C ASN A 101 -14.59 2.85 -5.01
N ARG A 102 -15.12 2.41 -6.16
CA ARG A 102 -16.36 1.63 -6.21
C ARG A 102 -16.25 0.34 -5.39
N PHE A 103 -15.12 -0.36 -5.44
CA PHE A 103 -14.89 -1.55 -4.62
C PHE A 103 -14.98 -1.21 -3.13
N MET A 104 -14.23 -0.21 -2.68
CA MET A 104 -14.19 0.18 -1.27
C MET A 104 -15.55 0.62 -0.72
N LEU A 105 -16.39 1.24 -1.56
CA LEU A 105 -17.71 1.73 -1.17
C LEU A 105 -18.80 0.64 -1.19
N THR A 106 -18.59 -0.45 -1.93
CA THR A 106 -19.66 -1.45 -2.17
C THR A 106 -19.34 -2.85 -1.66
N ARG A 107 -18.10 -3.12 -1.24
CA ARG A 107 -17.64 -4.44 -0.82
C ARG A 107 -17.02 -4.38 0.57
N ARG A 108 -17.22 -5.44 1.35
CA ARG A 108 -16.49 -5.65 2.60
C ARG A 108 -15.06 -6.13 2.27
N PHE A 109 -14.08 -5.52 2.92
CA PHE A 109 -12.68 -5.90 2.85
C PHE A 109 -12.01 -5.60 4.20
N GLN A 110 -10.81 -6.15 4.44
CA GLN A 110 -10.01 -5.81 5.62
C GLN A 110 -8.78 -4.99 5.21
N ALA A 111 -7.98 -5.50 4.28
CA ALA A 111 -6.90 -4.74 3.65
C ALA A 111 -7.03 -4.76 2.12
N LEU A 112 -6.67 -3.64 1.49
CA LEU A 112 -6.52 -3.49 0.05
C LEU A 112 -5.13 -2.92 -0.25
N HIS A 113 -4.22 -3.77 -0.72
CA HIS A 113 -2.87 -3.36 -1.08
C HIS A 113 -2.86 -2.62 -2.42
N LEU A 114 -2.25 -1.43 -2.44
CA LEU A 114 -2.07 -0.60 -3.64
C LEU A 114 -0.70 -0.83 -4.30
N GLY A 115 0.27 -1.25 -3.50
CA GLY A 115 1.58 -1.73 -3.91
C GLY A 115 2.01 -2.86 -3.00
N TYR A 116 2.74 -3.84 -3.53
CA TYR A 116 3.16 -5.01 -2.76
C TYR A 116 4.31 -5.79 -3.41
N SER A 117 5.01 -6.55 -2.57
CA SER A 117 5.90 -7.62 -2.99
C SER A 117 5.08 -8.84 -3.41
N MET A 118 5.36 -9.38 -4.59
CA MET A 118 4.55 -10.42 -5.20
C MET A 118 4.58 -11.72 -4.40
N GLY A 119 3.39 -12.12 -3.95
CA GLY A 119 3.07 -13.47 -3.53
C GLY A 119 2.12 -14.15 -4.49
N ARG A 120 1.23 -14.99 -3.96
CA ARG A 120 0.16 -15.63 -4.75
C ARG A 120 -1.00 -14.66 -4.92
N THR A 121 -1.44 -14.41 -6.15
CA THR A 121 -2.61 -13.59 -6.46
C THR A 121 -3.55 -14.30 -7.43
N TRP A 122 -4.84 -13.98 -7.37
CA TRP A 122 -5.86 -14.41 -8.34
C TRP A 122 -6.88 -13.30 -8.53
N LEU A 123 -7.40 -13.13 -9.74
CA LEU A 123 -8.36 -12.07 -10.02
C LEU A 123 -9.68 -12.34 -9.31
N THR A 124 -10.36 -11.26 -8.94
CA THR A 124 -11.78 -11.34 -8.61
C THR A 124 -12.61 -11.04 -9.86
N TRP A 125 -13.92 -11.21 -9.76
CA TRP A 125 -14.88 -10.73 -10.77
C TRP A 125 -15.12 -9.22 -10.66
N PHE A 126 -14.50 -8.54 -9.69
CA PHE A 126 -14.57 -7.09 -9.57
C PHE A 126 -13.38 -6.46 -10.34
N PRO A 127 -13.62 -5.54 -11.28
CA PRO A 127 -12.55 -4.94 -12.09
C PRO A 127 -11.44 -4.31 -11.24
N PHE A 128 -10.20 -4.51 -11.67
CA PHE A 128 -8.99 -4.00 -11.01
C PHE A 128 -8.72 -4.52 -9.59
N ILE A 129 -9.45 -5.55 -9.14
CA ILE A 129 -9.29 -6.14 -7.82
C ILE A 129 -8.91 -7.61 -7.94
N ALA A 130 -7.83 -7.96 -7.27
CA ALA A 130 -7.38 -9.32 -7.04
C ALA A 130 -7.49 -9.68 -5.56
N ARG A 131 -7.48 -10.98 -5.27
CA ARG A 131 -7.17 -11.53 -3.96
C ARG A 131 -5.69 -11.87 -3.93
N GLY A 132 -5.08 -11.77 -2.75
CA GLY A 132 -3.65 -12.00 -2.60
C GLY A 132 -3.28 -12.66 -1.28
N ARG A 133 -2.09 -13.26 -1.29
CA ARG A 133 -1.26 -13.49 -0.10
C ARG A 133 0.08 -12.83 -0.39
N VAL A 134 0.08 -11.51 -0.30
CA VAL A 134 1.20 -10.65 -0.62
C VAL A 134 1.85 -10.14 0.67
N VAL A 135 3.02 -9.53 0.52
CA VAL A 135 3.80 -8.91 1.61
C VAL A 135 4.25 -7.52 1.16
N ALA A 136 4.96 -6.79 2.03
CA ALA A 136 5.24 -5.36 1.95
C ALA A 136 3.99 -4.46 2.15
N LEU A 137 4.14 -3.44 3.00
CA LEU A 137 3.08 -2.51 3.43
C LEU A 137 3.38 -1.05 3.07
N HIS A 138 4.06 -0.81 1.96
CA HIS A 138 4.43 0.55 1.54
C HIS A 138 3.25 1.39 1.01
N ALA A 139 2.16 0.76 0.56
CA ALA A 139 0.95 1.45 0.12
C ALA A 139 -0.28 0.55 0.22
N TYR A 140 -1.19 0.83 1.16
CA TYR A 140 -2.36 -0.01 1.39
C TYR A 140 -3.49 0.74 2.10
N ILE A 141 -4.71 0.22 1.95
CA ILE A 141 -5.90 0.75 2.59
C ILE A 141 -6.41 -0.26 3.61
N LEU A 142 -6.69 0.20 4.82
CA LEU A 142 -7.42 -0.57 5.83
C LEU A 142 -8.86 -0.10 5.90
N SER A 143 -9.79 -1.05 5.97
CA SER A 143 -11.13 -0.77 6.45
C SER A 143 -11.14 -0.77 7.98
N ARG A 144 -12.24 -0.30 8.58
CA ARG A 144 -12.48 -0.42 10.03
C ARG A 144 -12.27 -1.84 10.56
N GLU A 145 -12.74 -2.86 9.83
CA GLU A 145 -12.56 -4.27 10.20
C GLU A 145 -11.08 -4.67 10.16
N GLY A 146 -10.33 -4.20 9.15
CA GLY A 146 -8.89 -4.43 9.07
C GLY A 146 -8.11 -3.74 10.20
N CYS A 147 -8.49 -2.50 10.54
CA CYS A 147 -7.91 -1.79 11.68
C CYS A 147 -8.12 -2.56 12.99
N GLN A 148 -9.33 -3.08 13.21
CA GLN A 148 -9.64 -3.87 14.41
C GLN A 148 -8.74 -5.11 14.52
N VAL A 149 -8.58 -5.88 13.45
CA VAL A 149 -7.70 -7.06 13.45
C VAL A 149 -6.25 -6.69 13.77
N LEU A 150 -5.73 -5.58 13.22
CA LEU A 150 -4.36 -5.12 13.47
C LEU A 150 -4.18 -4.66 14.93
N VAL A 151 -5.14 -3.93 15.50
CA VAL A 151 -5.10 -3.47 16.89
C VAL A 151 -5.20 -4.65 17.87
N ASP A 152 -6.06 -5.62 17.60
CA ASP A 152 -6.29 -6.80 18.45
C ASP A 152 -5.19 -7.86 18.34
N THR A 153 -4.18 -7.64 17.50
CA THR A 153 -3.05 -8.56 17.33
C THR A 153 -1.78 -7.94 17.93
N PRO A 154 -1.42 -8.23 19.19
CA PRO A 154 -0.19 -7.73 19.79
C PRO A 154 1.07 -8.15 19.02
N TYR A 155 2.11 -7.32 19.10
CA TYR A 155 3.43 -7.68 18.58
C TYR A 155 3.96 -8.94 19.26
N SER A 156 4.48 -9.88 18.46
CA SER A 156 4.93 -11.21 18.90
C SER A 156 6.30 -11.59 18.35
N GLY A 157 7.11 -10.60 17.94
CA GLY A 157 8.38 -10.83 17.22
C GLY A 157 8.20 -11.02 15.70
N MET A 158 6.96 -11.02 15.21
CA MET A 158 6.65 -11.20 13.79
C MET A 158 6.55 -9.86 13.05
N PRO A 159 7.18 -9.71 11.87
CA PRO A 159 6.97 -8.56 11.01
C PRO A 159 5.49 -8.36 10.64
N VAL A 160 5.08 -7.09 10.48
CA VAL A 160 3.68 -6.71 10.26
C VAL A 160 3.10 -7.28 8.97
N ASP A 161 3.89 -7.36 7.91
CA ASP A 161 3.47 -7.92 6.62
C ASP A 161 3.22 -9.44 6.70
N VAL A 162 4.00 -10.16 7.49
CA VAL A 162 3.78 -11.58 7.80
C VAL A 162 2.51 -11.75 8.64
N MET A 163 2.26 -10.86 9.60
CA MET A 163 1.01 -10.85 10.36
C MET A 163 -0.19 -10.63 9.42
N PHE A 164 -0.13 -9.62 8.54
CA PHE A 164 -1.17 -9.36 7.54
C PHE A 164 -1.46 -10.60 6.70
N LYS A 165 -0.42 -11.31 6.25
CA LYS A 165 -0.57 -12.53 5.45
C LYS A 165 -1.27 -13.67 6.19
N LYS A 166 -1.15 -13.72 7.53
CA LYS A 166 -1.72 -14.78 8.37
C LYS A 166 -3.11 -14.44 8.91
N ARG A 167 -3.36 -13.16 9.24
CA ARG A 167 -4.55 -12.74 10.01
C ARG A 167 -5.52 -11.86 9.24
N ILE A 168 -5.07 -11.18 8.19
CA ILE A 168 -5.88 -10.20 7.46
C ILE A 168 -6.29 -10.73 6.08
N LYS A 169 -7.56 -10.59 5.74
CA LYS A 169 -8.13 -10.90 4.43
C LYS A 169 -7.70 -9.86 3.40
N GLN A 170 -6.64 -10.17 2.66
CA GLN A 170 -6.00 -9.25 1.70
C GLN A 170 -6.65 -9.22 0.31
N HIS A 171 -7.11 -8.04 -0.10
CA HIS A 171 -7.32 -7.67 -1.50
C HIS A 171 -6.11 -6.91 -2.03
N CYS A 172 -5.95 -6.90 -3.34
CA CYS A 172 -4.87 -6.22 -4.03
C CYS A 172 -5.43 -5.49 -5.24
N VAL A 173 -4.94 -4.30 -5.53
CA VAL A 173 -5.22 -3.66 -6.82
C VAL A 173 -4.42 -4.35 -7.93
N PHE A 174 -5.02 -4.39 -9.12
CA PHE A 174 -4.46 -5.03 -10.30
C PHE A 174 -4.76 -4.19 -11.56
N PRO A 175 -3.78 -3.51 -12.18
CA PRO A 175 -2.36 -3.55 -11.84
C PRO A 175 -2.01 -2.80 -10.55
N MET A 176 -0.82 -3.06 -9.97
CA MET A 176 -0.28 -2.29 -8.85
C MET A 176 -0.15 -0.81 -9.22
N LEU A 177 -0.45 0.08 -8.26
CA LEU A 177 -0.32 1.54 -8.41
C LEU A 177 1.00 2.07 -7.85
N PHE A 178 1.62 1.34 -6.91
CA PHE A 178 2.83 1.79 -6.24
C PHE A 178 3.88 0.69 -6.12
N ARG A 179 5.14 1.10 -6.18
CA ARG A 179 6.34 0.34 -5.80
C ARG A 179 7.06 1.04 -4.65
N GLN A 180 8.21 0.53 -4.22
CA GLN A 180 9.13 1.27 -3.35
C GLN A 180 10.25 1.88 -4.18
N TYR A 181 10.72 3.05 -3.77
CA TYR A 181 12.02 3.56 -4.17
C TYR A 181 13.10 2.59 -3.72
N GLY A 182 14.17 2.57 -4.49
CA GLY A 182 15.32 1.74 -4.17
C GLY A 182 16.06 2.20 -2.91
N ALA A 183 16.75 1.30 -2.21
CA ALA A 183 17.57 1.57 -1.04
C ALA A 183 18.67 2.61 -1.30
N ALA A 184 19.15 2.69 -2.54
CA ALA A 184 20.08 3.75 -2.96
C ALA A 184 19.47 5.16 -2.87
N ARG A 185 18.13 5.29 -2.90
CA ARG A 185 17.40 6.56 -2.74
C ARG A 185 16.68 6.67 -1.39
N THR A 186 16.21 5.56 -0.83
CA THR A 186 15.39 5.52 0.39
C THR A 186 15.65 4.24 1.21
N GLY A 187 16.92 3.93 1.49
CA GLY A 187 17.33 2.75 2.27
C GLY A 187 16.50 2.53 3.54
N SER A 188 16.08 1.28 3.75
CA SER A 188 15.46 0.79 4.97
C SER A 188 16.52 0.20 5.89
N ASP A 189 16.40 0.45 7.20
CA ASP A 189 17.30 -0.12 8.22
C ASP A 189 17.10 -1.64 8.42
N ILE A 190 16.08 -2.24 7.80
CA ILE A 190 15.76 -3.68 7.92
C ILE A 190 16.46 -4.52 6.84
N GLU A 191 16.76 -3.94 5.67
CA GLU A 191 17.36 -4.69 4.55
C GLU A 191 18.88 -4.55 4.53
N THR A 192 19.59 -5.68 4.67
CA THR A 192 21.06 -5.73 4.78
C THR A 192 21.77 -5.85 3.43
N GLU A 193 21.04 -6.08 2.33
CA GLU A 193 21.59 -6.26 0.98
C GLU A 193 20.93 -5.32 -0.03
N VAL A 194 21.74 -4.45 -0.66
CA VAL A 194 21.31 -3.61 -1.79
C VAL A 194 21.16 -4.50 -3.03
N LYS A 195 19.94 -4.96 -3.31
CA LYS A 195 19.64 -5.68 -4.55
C LYS A 195 19.58 -4.70 -5.73
N ASN A 196 19.83 -5.17 -6.95
CA ASN A 196 19.52 -4.39 -8.15
C ASN A 196 17.99 -4.20 -8.24
N GLU A 197 17.51 -3.08 -7.71
CA GLU A 197 16.10 -2.85 -7.38
C GLU A 197 15.20 -2.67 -8.60
N ASP A 198 15.71 -2.09 -9.69
CA ASP A 198 14.93 -1.97 -10.91
C ASP A 198 14.71 -3.33 -11.57
N GLU A 199 15.72 -4.20 -11.55
CA GLU A 199 15.53 -5.60 -11.95
C GLU A 199 14.57 -6.35 -11.02
N TRP A 200 14.67 -6.11 -9.71
CA TRP A 200 13.78 -6.72 -8.75
C TRP A 200 12.33 -6.31 -8.98
N TRP A 201 12.05 -5.02 -9.16
CA TRP A 201 10.70 -4.51 -9.42
C TRP A 201 10.18 -4.92 -10.79
N ARG A 202 11.06 -5.06 -11.81
CA ARG A 202 10.69 -5.66 -13.10
C ARG A 202 10.26 -7.12 -12.93
N ARG A 203 11.05 -7.93 -12.24
CA ARG A 203 10.69 -9.33 -11.93
C ARG A 203 9.42 -9.41 -11.09
N ASN A 204 9.22 -8.48 -10.16
CA ASN A 204 8.00 -8.35 -9.37
C ASN A 204 6.80 -8.07 -10.29
N TRP A 205 6.94 -7.16 -11.25
CA TRP A 205 5.90 -6.86 -12.24
C TRP A 205 5.58 -8.04 -13.17
N ASP A 206 6.59 -8.80 -13.59
CA ASP A 206 6.38 -10.00 -14.41
C ASP A 206 5.60 -11.08 -13.64
N LYS A 207 5.96 -11.29 -12.36
CA LYS A 207 5.20 -12.16 -11.45
C LYS A 207 3.78 -11.65 -11.24
N HIS A 208 3.59 -10.33 -11.15
CA HIS A 208 2.29 -9.70 -11.03
C HIS A 208 1.38 -10.10 -12.19
N ARG A 209 1.88 -10.08 -13.42
CA ARG A 209 1.12 -10.52 -14.60
C ARG A 209 0.87 -12.02 -14.63
N ALA A 210 1.86 -12.83 -14.28
CA ALA A 210 1.78 -14.29 -14.41
C ALA A 210 0.99 -14.99 -13.29
N SER A 211 1.01 -14.45 -12.07
CA SER A 211 0.43 -15.10 -10.88
C SER A 211 -1.09 -15.31 -11.00
N PRO A 212 -1.90 -14.35 -11.46
CA PRO A 212 -3.33 -14.57 -11.63
C PRO A 212 -3.67 -15.60 -12.70
N VAL A 213 -2.89 -15.68 -13.79
CA VAL A 213 -3.06 -16.70 -14.84
C VAL A 213 -2.85 -18.10 -14.25
N LYS A 214 -1.77 -18.30 -13.50
CA LYS A 214 -1.47 -19.57 -12.82
C LYS A 214 -2.53 -19.97 -11.79
N ASN A 215 -3.27 -19.01 -11.26
CA ASN A 215 -4.29 -19.22 -10.22
C ASN A 215 -5.72 -18.99 -10.74
N PHE A 216 -5.94 -18.97 -12.06
CA PHE A 216 -7.23 -18.67 -12.66
C PHE A 216 -8.37 -19.58 -12.16
N TRP A 217 -8.07 -20.84 -11.85
CA TRP A 217 -9.03 -21.77 -11.26
C TRP A 217 -9.65 -21.25 -9.94
N ARG A 218 -8.91 -20.45 -9.15
CA ARG A 218 -9.44 -19.83 -7.92
C ARG A 218 -10.45 -18.73 -8.24
N THR A 219 -10.25 -18.01 -9.35
CA THR A 219 -11.19 -17.02 -9.87
C THR A 219 -12.49 -17.70 -10.31
N MET A 220 -12.36 -18.79 -11.06
CA MET A 220 -13.50 -19.60 -11.54
C MET A 220 -14.32 -20.18 -10.38
N LEU A 221 -13.66 -20.78 -9.39
CA LEU A 221 -14.32 -21.41 -8.23
C LEU A 221 -14.72 -20.43 -7.12
N ARG A 222 -14.51 -19.12 -7.32
CA ARG A 222 -14.80 -18.06 -6.33
C ARG A 222 -14.16 -18.29 -4.95
N LEU A 223 -12.98 -18.92 -4.90
CA LEU A 223 -12.36 -19.30 -3.64
C LEU A 223 -11.85 -18.07 -2.89
N ASN A 224 -12.37 -17.86 -1.67
CA ASN A 224 -12.02 -16.75 -0.78
C ASN A 224 -12.25 -15.37 -1.39
N PHE A 225 -13.32 -15.20 -2.16
CA PHE A 225 -13.78 -13.88 -2.64
C PHE A 225 -14.26 -13.03 -1.47
#